data_AF-A0A1H7GN47-F1
#
_entry.id   AF-A0A1H7GN47-F1
#
_cell.length_a   1.000
_cell.length_b   1.000
_cell.length_c   1.000
_cell.angle_alpha   90.00
_cell.angle_beta   90.00
_cell.angle_gamma   90.00
#
_symmetry.space_group_name_H-M   'P 1'
#
loop_
_entity.id
_entity.type
_entity.pdbx_description
1 polymer ?
#
loop_
_entity_poly.entity_id
_entity_poly.type
_entity_poly.pdbx_seq_one_letter_code
_entity_poly.pdbx_strand_id
1 'polypeptide(L)'
;MTVFPSGAYPHFREWGTRAALTNMSGPDCLPRFTGTFRYETEFEWGESANGALLELGEVYETAEVLLNGEHIGVRICPPYRLEIGDLLKKGKNRLVIEVTNTLVKDQSDFLSSFAQQDPIGLIGPVRVIRAKSTEC
;
A
#
# COMPACT_ATOMS: atom_id res chain seq x y z
N MET A 1 -1.15 -11.08 -3.76
CA MET A 1 -1.39 -9.66 -4.13
C MET A 1 -0.76 -9.41 -5.49
N THR A 2 -1.49 -8.80 -6.42
CA THR A 2 -0.98 -8.46 -7.76
C THR A 2 -0.49 -7.01 -7.76
N VAL A 3 0.65 -6.75 -8.42
CA VAL A 3 1.31 -5.44 -8.43
C VAL A 3 1.30 -4.85 -9.85
N PHE A 4 0.98 -3.57 -9.96
CA PHE A 4 0.95 -2.82 -11.21
C PHE A 4 1.73 -1.50 -11.05
N PRO A 5 2.95 -1.38 -11.59
CA PRO A 5 3.68 -0.11 -11.63
C PRO A 5 3.13 0.83 -12.71
N SER A 6 3.16 2.13 -12.43
CA SER A 6 2.88 3.20 -13.39
C SER A 6 3.86 4.37 -13.26
N GLY A 7 4.61 4.66 -14.33
CA GLY A 7 5.38 5.89 -14.48
C GLY A 7 4.59 7.04 -15.12
N ALA A 8 3.36 6.77 -15.56
CA ALA A 8 2.45 7.72 -16.19
C ALA A 8 1.01 7.44 -15.70
N TYR A 9 0.66 8.02 -14.56
CA TYR A 9 -0.66 7.88 -13.94
C TYR A 9 -1.76 8.43 -14.88
N PRO A 10 -2.94 7.78 -15.00
CA PRO A 10 -3.45 6.62 -14.26
C PRO A 10 -3.25 5.27 -14.97
N HIS A 11 -2.28 5.15 -15.88
CA HIS A 11 -2.13 3.94 -16.69
C HIS A 11 -1.26 2.90 -15.98
N PHE A 12 -1.88 1.81 -15.53
CA PHE A 12 -1.23 0.70 -14.84
C PHE A 12 -1.04 -0.50 -15.76
N ARG A 13 0.10 -1.18 -15.65
CA ARG A 13 0.34 -2.47 -16.34
C ARG A 13 0.66 -3.52 -15.31
N GLU A 14 0.12 -4.73 -15.50
CA GLU A 14 0.40 -5.84 -14.60
C GLU A 14 1.89 -6.19 -14.66
N TRP A 15 2.54 -6.18 -13.50
CA TRP A 15 3.92 -6.63 -13.38
C TRP A 15 4.00 -8.08 -12.91
N GLY A 16 3.14 -8.47 -11.97
CA GLY A 16 2.98 -9.86 -11.58
C GLY A 16 2.31 -10.03 -10.21
N THR A 17 2.03 -11.29 -9.87
CA THR A 17 1.48 -11.68 -8.57
C THR A 17 2.59 -12.11 -7.62
N ARG A 18 2.54 -11.61 -6.37
CA ARG A 18 3.43 -12.05 -5.29
C ARG A 18 2.65 -12.68 -4.15
N ALA A 19 3.23 -13.75 -3.59
CA ALA A 19 2.72 -14.41 -2.40
C ALA A 19 2.98 -13.59 -1.12
N ALA A 20 4.07 -12.83 -1.09
CA ALA A 20 4.46 -11.99 0.04
C ALA A 20 4.77 -10.56 -0.41
N LEU A 21 4.47 -9.61 0.47
CA LEU A 21 4.92 -8.22 0.35
C LEU A 21 6.43 -8.14 0.57
N THR A 22 7.11 -7.27 -0.17
CA THR A 22 8.55 -7.10 -0.08
C THR A 22 8.96 -5.69 -0.47
N ASN A 23 10.20 -5.34 -0.16
CA ASN A 23 10.83 -4.14 -0.68
C ASN A 23 10.98 -4.24 -2.21
N MET A 24 10.24 -3.40 -2.94
CA MET A 24 10.24 -3.40 -4.40
C MET A 24 11.54 -2.83 -4.99
N SER A 25 12.46 -2.33 -4.15
CA SER A 25 13.78 -1.88 -4.59
C SER A 25 14.84 -3.00 -4.62
N GLY A 26 14.46 -4.24 -4.32
CA GLY A 26 15.35 -5.39 -4.36
C GLY A 26 15.86 -5.75 -5.78
N PRO A 27 16.93 -6.55 -5.89
CA PRO A 27 17.55 -6.90 -7.17
C PRO A 27 16.59 -7.59 -8.15
N ASP A 28 15.68 -8.41 -7.64
CA ASP A 28 14.70 -9.16 -8.43
C ASP A 28 13.38 -8.38 -8.67
N CYS A 29 13.36 -7.09 -8.35
CA CYS A 29 12.17 -6.24 -8.42
C CYS A 29 12.41 -5.04 -9.35
N LEU A 30 12.07 -3.83 -8.89
CA LEU A 30 12.09 -2.60 -9.67
C LEU A 30 12.97 -1.55 -8.96
N PRO A 31 14.30 -1.77 -8.84
CA PRO A 31 15.21 -1.00 -7.99
C PRO A 31 15.27 0.50 -8.31
N ARG A 32 15.01 0.88 -9.56
CA ARG A 32 15.08 2.26 -10.06
C ARG A 32 13.72 2.84 -10.42
N PHE A 33 12.64 2.16 -10.05
CA PHE A 33 11.32 2.65 -10.41
C PHE A 33 10.91 3.85 -9.56
N THR A 34 10.43 4.88 -10.24
CA THR A 34 9.75 6.03 -9.64
C THR A 34 8.35 6.13 -10.23
N GLY A 35 7.38 6.41 -9.37
CA GLY A 35 5.97 6.56 -9.72
C GLY A 35 5.09 5.85 -8.70
N THR A 36 3.99 5.29 -9.19
CA THR A 36 2.96 4.67 -8.35
C THR A 36 2.92 3.16 -8.56
N PHE A 37 2.98 2.41 -7.46
CA PHE A 37 2.70 0.98 -7.42
C PHE A 37 1.25 0.77 -6.97
N ARG A 38 0.41 0.18 -7.81
CA ARG A 38 -0.91 -0.30 -7.41
C ARG A 38 -0.82 -1.75 -6.97
N TYR A 39 -1.30 -2.05 -5.77
CA TYR A 39 -1.42 -3.38 -5.20
C TYR A 39 -2.89 -3.76 -5.14
N GLU A 40 -3.26 -4.88 -5.75
CA GLU A 40 -4.63 -5.38 -5.74
C GLU A 40 -4.71 -6.75 -5.09
N THR A 41 -5.67 -6.91 -4.19
CA THR A 41 -5.99 -8.20 -3.58
C THR A 41 -7.46 -8.31 -3.26
N GLU A 42 -7.94 -9.53 -3.12
CA GLU A 42 -9.26 -9.84 -2.62
C GLU A 42 -9.14 -10.65 -1.34
N PHE A 43 -10.05 -10.46 -0.40
CA PHE A 43 -10.09 -11.20 0.85
C PHE A 43 -11.53 -11.44 1.31
N GLU A 44 -11.74 -12.53 2.03
CA GLU A 44 -13.03 -12.89 2.63
C GLU A 44 -13.12 -12.32 4.05
N TRP A 45 -14.26 -11.73 4.40
CA TRP A 45 -14.53 -11.20 5.73
C TRP A 45 -15.81 -11.83 6.31
N GLY A 46 -15.66 -12.66 7.35
CA GLY A 46 -16.79 -13.36 7.98
C GLY A 46 -17.45 -12.60 9.13
N GLU A 47 -16.83 -11.50 9.57
CA GLU A 47 -17.07 -10.87 10.86
C GLU A 47 -17.89 -9.58 10.76
N SER A 48 -18.32 -9.02 11.89
CA SER A 48 -18.92 -7.68 11.92
C SER A 48 -17.91 -6.64 11.43
N ALA A 49 -18.39 -5.70 10.62
CA ALA A 49 -17.60 -4.61 10.07
C ALA A 49 -17.42 -3.44 11.06
N ASN A 50 -18.21 -3.39 12.13
CA ASN A 50 -18.15 -2.29 13.11
C ASN A 50 -16.76 -2.17 13.74
N GLY A 51 -16.18 -0.97 13.61
CA GLY A 51 -14.87 -0.65 14.16
C GLY A 51 -13.70 -1.34 13.45
N ALA A 52 -13.88 -1.85 12.22
CA ALA A 52 -12.75 -2.41 11.47
C ALA A 52 -11.79 -1.32 11.01
N LEU A 53 -10.50 -1.56 11.24
CA LEU A 53 -9.40 -0.68 10.88
C LEU A 53 -8.37 -1.44 10.03
N LEU A 54 -7.97 -0.85 8.91
CA LEU A 54 -6.90 -1.34 8.05
C LEU A 54 -5.58 -0.72 8.49
N GLU A 55 -4.61 -1.58 8.81
CA GLU A 55 -3.24 -1.22 9.12
C GLU A 55 -2.34 -1.71 7.99
N LEU A 56 -1.61 -0.80 7.34
CA LEU A 56 -0.76 -1.13 6.20
C LEU A 56 0.66 -1.55 6.59
N GLY A 57 1.05 -1.37 7.86
CA GLY A 57 2.41 -1.60 8.33
C GLY A 57 3.38 -0.58 7.73
N GLU A 58 4.48 -1.07 7.17
CA GLU A 58 5.52 -0.25 6.55
C GLU A 58 5.20 0.08 5.09
N VAL A 59 5.09 1.38 4.80
CA VAL A 59 4.82 1.93 3.46
C VAL A 59 5.81 3.03 3.12
N TYR A 60 6.33 2.98 1.88
CA TYR A 60 7.30 3.92 1.35
C TYR A 60 6.83 4.46 -0.03
N GLU A 61 6.28 5.67 -0.13
CA GLU A 61 6.13 6.71 0.92
C GLU A 61 4.69 7.10 1.24
N THR A 62 3.84 7.27 0.23
CA THR A 62 2.43 7.64 0.45
C THR A 62 1.53 6.49 0.06
N ALA A 63 0.42 6.31 0.79
CA ALA A 63 -0.54 5.23 0.56
C ALA A 63 -1.95 5.80 0.34
N GLU A 64 -2.51 5.56 -0.83
CA GLU A 64 -3.92 5.79 -1.14
C GLU A 64 -4.64 4.45 -1.13
N VAL A 65 -5.80 4.38 -0.48
CA VAL A 65 -6.52 3.11 -0.29
C VAL A 65 -7.94 3.21 -0.82
N LEU A 66 -8.31 2.20 -1.62
CA LEU A 66 -9.66 1.99 -2.08
C LEU A 66 -10.15 0.61 -1.63
N LEU A 67 -11.36 0.54 -1.10
CA LEU A 67 -12.02 -0.71 -0.72
C LEU A 67 -13.35 -0.82 -1.46
N ASN A 68 -13.56 -1.96 -2.12
CA ASN A 68 -14.76 -2.25 -2.91
C ASN A 68 -15.06 -1.18 -4.00
N GLY A 69 -14.01 -0.51 -4.49
CA GLY A 69 -14.11 0.56 -5.48
C GLY A 69 -14.31 1.96 -4.89
N GLU A 70 -14.48 2.09 -3.58
CA GLU A 70 -14.64 3.38 -2.90
C GLU A 70 -13.33 3.84 -2.27
N HIS A 71 -13.00 5.12 -2.47
CA HIS A 71 -11.81 5.74 -1.91
C HIS A 71 -11.98 5.99 -0.41
N ILE A 72 -11.12 5.37 0.41
CA ILE A 72 -11.15 5.44 1.88
C ILE A 72 -10.35 6.65 2.37
N GLY A 73 -9.22 6.94 1.73
CA GLY A 73 -8.33 8.02 2.13
C GLY A 73 -6.88 7.82 1.72
N VAL A 74 -6.10 8.87 1.99
CA VAL A 74 -4.66 8.93 1.76
C VAL A 74 -3.92 9.04 3.10
N ARG A 75 -2.76 8.40 3.20
CA ARG A 75 -1.82 8.52 4.31
C ARG A 75 -0.44 8.82 3.77
N ILE A 76 0.18 9.88 4.30
CA ILE A 76 1.52 10.34 3.89
C ILE A 76 2.59 10.12 4.95
N CYS A 77 2.19 9.67 6.14
CA CYS A 77 3.10 9.39 7.24
C CYS A 77 2.53 8.30 8.17
N PRO A 78 3.40 7.60 8.93
CA PRO A 78 2.98 6.66 9.95
C PRO A 78 2.18 7.34 11.10
N PRO A 79 1.28 6.61 11.78
CA PRO A 79 0.87 5.24 11.49
C PRO A 79 -0.10 5.15 10.29
N TYR A 80 0.16 4.22 9.36
CA TYR A 80 -0.68 3.98 8.18
C TYR A 80 -1.95 3.19 8.52
N ARG A 81 -2.91 3.90 9.12
CA ARG A 81 -4.17 3.34 9.63
C ARG A 81 -5.38 4.06 9.04
N LEU A 82 -6.37 3.29 8.57
CA LEU A 82 -7.61 3.81 8.01
C LEU A 82 -8.81 3.03 8.55
N GLU A 83 -9.86 3.74 8.94
CA GLU A 83 -11.14 3.10 9.29
C GLU A 83 -11.83 2.62 8.02
N ILE A 84 -12.25 1.35 8.03
CA ILE A 84 -12.87 0.71 6.86
C ILE A 84 -14.24 0.10 7.17
N GLY A 85 -14.73 0.28 8.40
CA GLY A 85 -15.93 -0.41 8.89
C GLY A 85 -17.18 -0.18 8.05
N ASP A 86 -17.38 1.05 7.55
CA ASP A 86 -18.58 1.38 6.77
C ASP A 86 -18.56 0.78 5.35
N LEU A 87 -17.37 0.48 4.84
CA LEU A 87 -17.13 0.01 3.47
C LEU A 87 -16.88 -1.50 3.40
N LEU A 88 -16.58 -2.12 4.53
CA LEU A 88 -16.27 -3.54 4.65
C LEU A 88 -17.56 -4.36 4.64
N LYS A 89 -17.62 -5.32 3.71
CA LYS A 89 -18.80 -6.18 3.49
C LYS A 89 -18.55 -7.57 4.04
N LYS A 90 -19.60 -8.27 4.45
CA LYS A 90 -19.50 -9.71 4.75
C LYS A 90 -19.29 -10.49 3.44
N GLY A 91 -18.32 -11.40 3.43
CA GLY A 91 -17.89 -12.14 2.25
C GLY A 91 -16.70 -11.46 1.55
N LYS A 92 -16.69 -11.52 0.22
CA LYS A 92 -15.58 -11.06 -0.60
C LYS A 92 -15.46 -9.53 -0.65
N ASN A 93 -14.27 -9.02 -0.37
CA ASN A 93 -13.92 -7.61 -0.49
C ASN A 93 -12.70 -7.44 -1.40
N ARG A 94 -12.71 -6.38 -2.21
CA ARG A 94 -11.58 -6.01 -3.08
C ARG A 94 -10.83 -4.83 -2.49
N LEU A 95 -9.55 -5.01 -2.19
CA LEU A 95 -8.67 -3.98 -1.68
C LEU A 95 -7.68 -3.54 -2.76
N VAL A 96 -7.60 -2.24 -2.97
CA VAL A 96 -6.61 -1.61 -3.82
C VAL A 96 -5.81 -0.61 -2.98
N ILE A 97 -4.49 -0.73 -3.02
CA ILE A 97 -3.58 0.18 -2.33
C ILE A 97 -2.63 0.75 -3.38
N GLU A 98 -2.61 2.06 -3.54
CA GLU A 98 -1.69 2.76 -4.42
C GLU A 98 -0.59 3.40 -3.58
N VAL A 99 0.65 2.93 -3.78
CA VAL A 99 1.82 3.47 -3.09
C VAL A 99 2.64 4.30 -4.06
N THR A 100 2.73 5.60 -3.80
CA THR A 100 3.54 6.52 -4.59
C THR A 100 4.84 6.84 -3.85
N ASN A 101 5.97 6.60 -4.52
CA ASN A 101 7.30 6.93 -4.01
C ASN A 101 7.78 8.30 -4.52
N THR A 102 8.96 8.71 -4.06
CA THR A 102 9.59 9.97 -4.46
C THR A 102 10.49 9.82 -5.69
N LEU A 103 10.88 10.95 -6.29
CA LEU A 103 11.80 11.03 -7.44
C LEU A 103 13.25 10.64 -7.13
N VAL A 104 13.55 10.31 -5.87
CA VAL A 104 14.92 10.06 -5.38
C VAL A 104 15.63 8.90 -6.12
N LYS A 105 14.87 7.94 -6.69
CA LYS A 105 15.43 6.82 -7.46
C LYS A 105 15.84 7.22 -8.88
N ASP A 106 15.23 8.25 -9.45
CA ASP A 106 15.52 8.75 -10.81
C ASP A 106 16.57 9.88 -10.79
N GLN A 107 16.46 10.80 -9.83
CA GLN A 107 17.38 11.94 -9.68
C GLN A 107 18.36 11.71 -8.53
N SER A 108 19.24 10.73 -8.67
CA SER A 108 20.37 10.58 -7.74
C SER A 108 21.45 11.62 -8.03
N ASP A 109 21.55 12.66 -7.20
CA ASP A 109 22.64 13.63 -7.28
C ASP A 109 23.88 13.19 -6.47
N PHE A 110 24.97 13.93 -6.59
CA PHE A 110 26.24 13.61 -5.91
C PHE A 110 26.08 13.53 -4.38
N LEU A 111 25.21 14.35 -3.79
CA LEU A 111 24.96 14.34 -2.34
C LEU A 111 24.17 13.11 -1.90
N SER A 112 23.27 12.60 -2.76
CA SER A 112 22.48 11.40 -2.50
C SER A 112 23.29 10.11 -2.51
N SER A 113 24.49 10.12 -3.11
CA SER A 113 25.33 8.91 -3.22
C SER A 113 25.85 8.39 -1.87
N PHE A 114 25.82 9.21 -0.83
CA PHE A 114 26.21 8.84 0.54
C PHE A 114 25.02 8.42 1.42
N ALA A 115 23.78 8.59 0.95
CA ALA A 115 22.59 8.24 1.69
C ALA A 115 22.25 6.76 1.51
N GLN A 116 21.97 6.05 2.62
CA GLN A 116 21.33 4.74 2.56
C GLN A 116 19.96 4.91 1.91
N GLN A 117 19.73 4.24 0.79
CA GLN A 117 18.46 4.38 0.08
C GLN A 117 17.34 3.65 0.83
N ASP A 118 16.24 4.36 1.03
CA ASP A 118 15.05 3.77 1.63
C ASP A 118 14.43 2.68 0.72
N PRO A 119 13.71 1.73 1.34
CA PRO A 119 12.85 0.80 0.62
C PRO A 119 11.80 1.53 -0.23
N ILE A 120 11.18 0.82 -1.17
CA ILE A 120 10.05 1.37 -1.94
C ILE A 120 8.88 0.38 -1.94
N GLY A 121 7.66 0.93 -1.95
CA GLY A 121 6.43 0.16 -2.05
C GLY A 121 5.82 -0.22 -0.70
N LEU A 122 5.01 -1.28 -0.72
CA LEU A 122 4.27 -1.78 0.44
C LEU A 122 4.98 -3.02 1.00
N ILE A 123 5.58 -2.88 2.18
CA ILE A 123 6.31 -3.96 2.84
C ILE A 123 5.39 -4.71 3.81
N GLY A 124 4.46 -4.00 4.44
CA GLY A 124 3.50 -4.60 5.36
C GLY A 124 4.03 -4.74 6.79
N PRO A 125 3.44 -5.63 7.60
CA PRO A 125 2.30 -6.48 7.27
C PRO A 125 1.01 -5.68 7.11
N VAL A 126 0.18 -6.02 6.12
CA VAL A 126 -1.17 -5.47 5.97
C VAL A 126 -2.15 -6.31 6.79
N ARG A 127 -2.92 -5.65 7.66
CA ARG A 127 -3.84 -6.32 8.59
C ARG A 127 -5.16 -5.56 8.68
N VAL A 128 -6.25 -6.31 8.82
CA VAL A 128 -7.53 -5.76 9.28
C VAL A 128 -7.66 -6.11 10.76
N ILE A 129 -7.75 -5.08 11.60
CA ILE A 129 -7.90 -5.22 13.06
C ILE A 129 -9.25 -4.64 13.49
N ARG A 130 -9.78 -5.12 14.61
CA ARG A 130 -10.89 -4.42 15.28
C ARG A 130 -10.33 -3.31 16.17
N ALA A 131 -10.85 -2.11 16.01
CA ALA A 131 -10.74 -1.07 17.01
C ALA A 131 -11.37 -1.62 18.30
N LYS A 132 -10.54 -1.85 19.31
CA LYS A 132 -11.06 -1.99 20.67
C LYS A 132 -11.61 -0.62 21.03
N SER A 133 -12.86 -0.56 21.46
CA SER A 133 -13.42 0.63 22.10
C SER A 133 -12.44 1.05 23.19
N THR A 134 -11.73 2.16 22.97
CA THR A 134 -10.95 2.75 24.05
C THR A 134 -11.98 3.22 25.07
N GLU A 135 -12.07 2.50 26.20
CA GLU A 135 -12.79 2.96 27.37
C GLU A 135 -12.19 4.31 27.77
N CYS A 136 -13.03 5.34 27.79
CA CYS A 136 -12.76 6.62 28.47
C CYS A 136 -13.05 6.48 29.96
#